data_AF-A0A2G9TGI0-F1
#
_entry.id   AF-A0A2G9TGI0-F1
#
_cell.length_a   1.000
_cell.length_b   1.000
_cell.length_c   1.000
_cell.angle_alpha   90.00
_cell.angle_beta   90.00
_cell.angle_gamma   90.00
#
_symmetry.space_group_name_H-M   'P 1'
#
loop_
_entity.id
_entity.type
_entity.pdbx_description
1 polymer ?
#
loop_
_entity_poly.entity_id
_entity_poly.type
_entity_poly.pdbx_seq_one_letter_code
_entity_poly.pdbx_strand_id
1 'polypeptide(L)'
;MSRLVVLLSIVALSLACKPTTKAGGASGGGDSSKKAKREVHEAEVIVVTHQNYEPELADSYMGVIKYAVEQHAQEEGLITNQNLIEERPGNVGGKFAATYAVVDVECDQLKNFIMGAKEMSPIIHFITVTCDGEETTM
;
A
#
# COMPACT_ATOMS: atom_id res chain seq x y z
N MET A 1 -1.05 -31.94 -11.23
CA MET A 1 -0.83 -30.89 -10.21
C MET A 1 -2.15 -30.15 -10.02
N SER A 2 -2.84 -30.42 -8.92
CA SER A 2 -4.17 -29.84 -8.62
C SER A 2 -4.03 -28.35 -8.36
N ARG A 3 -4.69 -27.53 -9.18
CA ARG A 3 -4.90 -26.11 -8.88
C ARG A 3 -6.09 -25.99 -7.93
N LEU A 4 -5.80 -25.69 -6.67
CA LEU A 4 -6.83 -25.30 -5.70
C LEU A 4 -7.34 -23.91 -6.10
N VAL A 5 -8.51 -23.87 -6.72
CA VAL A 5 -9.26 -22.64 -6.95
C VAL A 5 -10.07 -22.37 -5.68
N VAL A 6 -9.60 -21.44 -4.85
CA VAL A 6 -10.35 -20.99 -3.68
C VAL A 6 -11.38 -19.95 -4.13
N LEU A 7 -12.58 -20.42 -4.47
CA LEU A 7 -13.76 -19.57 -4.66
C LEU A 7 -14.25 -19.12 -3.29
N LEU A 8 -13.84 -17.93 -2.85
CA LEU A 8 -14.41 -17.25 -1.68
C LEU A 8 -15.89 -16.92 -1.96
N SER A 9 -16.76 -17.83 -1.54
CA SER A 9 -18.21 -17.65 -1.54
C SER A 9 -18.56 -16.66 -0.43
N ILE A 10 -19.06 -15.48 -0.82
CA ILE A 10 -19.59 -14.50 0.13
C ILE A 10 -20.88 -15.07 0.71
N VAL A 11 -20.79 -15.67 1.89
CA VAL A 11 -21.97 -16.04 2.67
C VAL A 11 -22.56 -14.74 3.21
N ALA A 12 -23.63 -14.26 2.57
CA ALA A 12 -24.49 -13.25 3.15
C ALA A 12 -25.22 -13.85 4.37
N LEU A 13 -24.59 -13.81 5.53
CA LEU A 13 -25.24 -14.06 6.81
C LEU A 13 -26.12 -12.85 7.13
N SER A 14 -27.32 -12.82 6.56
CA SER A 14 -28.42 -12.02 7.08
C SER A 14 -28.84 -12.60 8.45
N LEU A 15 -28.09 -12.25 9.49
CA LEU A 15 -28.46 -12.49 10.88
C LEU A 15 -29.51 -11.44 11.26
N ALA A 16 -30.76 -11.74 10.96
CA ALA A 16 -31.89 -11.15 11.64
C ALA A 16 -31.80 -11.53 13.13
N CYS A 17 -31.61 -10.54 14.02
CA CYS A 17 -32.02 -10.64 15.43
C CYS A 17 -32.28 -9.26 16.06
N LYS A 18 -33.57 -8.90 16.01
CA LYS A 18 -34.43 -8.32 17.06
C LYS A 18 -34.08 -6.95 17.67
N PRO A 19 -34.91 -5.91 17.45
CA PRO A 19 -34.74 -4.63 18.12
C PRO A 19 -35.16 -4.74 19.59
N THR A 20 -34.27 -4.34 20.50
CA THR A 20 -34.68 -3.97 21.86
C THR A 20 -35.55 -2.72 21.74
N THR A 21 -36.82 -2.90 22.08
CA THR A 21 -37.81 -1.83 22.13
C THR A 21 -37.46 -0.88 23.27
N LYS A 22 -37.12 0.37 22.95
CA LYS A 22 -37.38 1.48 23.86
C LYS A 22 -38.20 2.51 23.11
N ALA A 23 -39.38 2.75 23.65
CA ALA A 23 -40.41 3.63 23.13
C ALA A 23 -39.93 5.07 22.97
N GLY A 24 -40.38 5.70 21.90
CA GLY A 24 -40.26 7.13 21.60
C GLY A 24 -40.60 7.36 20.13
N GLY A 25 -41.79 7.91 19.86
CA GLY A 25 -42.48 7.86 18.56
C GLY A 25 -41.97 8.83 17.48
N ALA A 26 -42.31 8.46 16.23
CA ALA A 26 -42.71 9.23 15.04
C ALA A 26 -42.09 10.62 14.79
N SER A 27 -41.72 11.06 13.59
CA SER A 27 -41.80 10.55 12.20
C SER A 27 -41.17 11.64 11.33
N GLY A 28 -40.40 11.31 10.31
CA GLY A 28 -39.95 12.30 9.32
C GLY A 28 -38.73 11.84 8.55
N GLY A 29 -38.99 11.32 7.34
CA GLY A 29 -37.99 10.80 6.42
C GLY A 29 -36.98 11.85 5.95
N GLY A 30 -35.81 11.34 5.60
CA GLY A 30 -34.69 12.08 5.06
C GLY A 30 -33.59 11.10 4.79
N ASP A 31 -33.73 10.33 3.71
CA ASP A 31 -32.68 9.54 3.11
C ASP A 31 -31.48 10.46 2.87
N SER A 32 -30.50 10.36 3.75
CA SER A 32 -29.17 10.87 3.50
C SER A 32 -28.27 9.72 3.87
N SER A 33 -28.24 8.77 2.93
CA SER A 33 -27.13 7.86 2.71
C SER A 33 -25.83 8.63 2.89
N LYS A 34 -25.34 8.75 4.13
CA LYS A 34 -23.98 9.15 4.43
C LYS A 34 -23.15 7.96 3.98
N LYS A 35 -22.87 7.96 2.67
CA LYS A 35 -21.83 7.19 2.03
C LYS A 35 -20.62 7.38 2.94
N ALA A 36 -20.32 6.38 3.76
CA ALA A 36 -19.13 6.38 4.59
C ALA A 36 -17.99 6.63 3.60
N LYS A 37 -17.41 7.83 3.66
CA LYS A 37 -16.27 8.19 2.83
C LYS A 37 -15.19 7.21 3.28
N ARG A 38 -14.85 6.23 2.43
CA ARG A 38 -13.69 5.37 2.70
C ARG A 38 -12.53 6.32 2.95
N GLU A 39 -11.88 6.15 4.09
CA GLU A 39 -10.65 6.86 4.39
C GLU A 39 -9.63 6.33 3.38
N VAL A 40 -9.20 7.19 2.46
CA VAL A 40 -8.18 6.84 1.48
C VAL A 40 -6.86 7.15 2.16
N HIS A 41 -6.18 6.11 2.61
CA HIS A 41 -4.85 6.23 3.19
C HIS A 41 -3.85 6.47 2.06
N GLU A 42 -3.11 7.56 2.16
CA GLU A 42 -2.01 7.90 1.26
C GLU A 42 -0.71 7.62 2.01
N ALA A 43 0.19 6.87 1.37
CA ALA A 43 1.50 6.56 1.90
C ALA A 43 2.58 7.06 0.94
N GLU A 44 3.68 7.56 1.50
CA GLU A 44 4.90 7.83 0.76
C GLU A 44 5.98 6.84 1.19
N VAL A 45 6.65 6.23 0.23
CA VAL A 45 7.74 5.28 0.45
C VAL A 45 8.97 5.79 -0.27
N ILE A 46 10.05 6.02 0.46
CA ILE A 46 11.33 6.46 -0.07
C ILE A 46 12.34 5.33 0.10
N VAL A 47 12.71 4.68 -1.01
CA VAL A 47 13.73 3.63 -1.06
C VAL A 47 15.08 4.27 -1.34
N VAL A 48 15.96 4.34 -0.35
CA VAL A 48 17.31 4.88 -0.52
C VAL A 48 18.29 3.74 -0.76
N THR A 49 19.10 3.87 -1.81
CA THR A 49 20.07 2.84 -2.22
C THR A 49 21.48 3.18 -1.76
N HIS A 50 22.40 2.22 -1.89
CA HIS A 50 23.83 2.48 -1.71
C HIS A 50 24.47 3.24 -2.89
N GLN A 51 23.81 3.31 -4.04
CA GLN A 51 24.31 3.96 -5.25
C GLN A 51 24.33 5.47 -5.10
N ASN A 52 25.34 6.13 -5.67
CA ASN A 52 25.36 7.58 -5.74
C ASN A 52 24.27 8.07 -6.71
N TYR A 53 23.71 9.25 -6.43
CA TYR A 53 22.78 9.86 -7.35
C TYR A 53 23.50 10.43 -8.57
N GLU A 54 23.23 9.84 -9.73
CA GLU A 54 23.71 10.30 -11.02
C GLU A 54 22.48 10.57 -11.92
N PRO A 55 22.17 11.84 -12.25
CA PRO A 55 20.95 12.19 -13.00
C PRO A 55 20.83 11.43 -14.33
N GLU A 56 21.96 11.20 -15.00
CA GLU A 56 22.02 10.51 -16.30
C GLU A 56 21.69 9.02 -16.20
N LEU A 57 21.80 8.43 -15.01
CA LEU A 57 21.50 7.02 -14.73
C LEU A 57 20.20 6.83 -13.96
N ALA A 58 19.51 7.92 -13.60
CA ALA A 58 18.32 7.87 -12.73
C ALA A 58 17.24 6.93 -13.28
N ASP A 59 16.94 7.00 -14.58
CA ASP A 59 15.94 6.14 -15.22
C ASP A 59 16.37 4.67 -15.22
N SER A 60 17.67 4.39 -15.41
CA SER A 60 18.20 3.03 -15.35
C SER A 60 18.09 2.45 -13.94
N TYR A 61 18.42 3.25 -12.92
CA TYR A 61 18.32 2.83 -11.53
C TYR A 61 16.85 2.68 -11.08
N MET A 62 15.95 3.55 -11.54
CA MET A 62 14.51 3.38 -11.35
C MET A 62 14.03 2.04 -11.91
N GLY A 63 14.47 1.66 -13.12
CA GLY A 63 14.13 0.36 -13.71
C GLY A 63 14.56 -0.84 -12.86
N VAL A 64 15.75 -0.77 -12.25
CA VAL A 64 16.25 -1.83 -11.36
C VAL A 64 15.42 -1.93 -10.07
N ILE A 65 15.12 -0.80 -9.42
CA ILE A 65 14.31 -0.80 -8.20
C ILE A 65 12.89 -1.27 -8.50
N LYS A 66 12.27 -0.76 -9.57
CA LYS A 66 10.94 -1.18 -10.01
C LYS A 66 10.88 -2.68 -10.23
N TYR A 67 11.85 -3.24 -10.96
CA TYR A 67 11.93 -4.68 -11.18
C TYR A 67 12.01 -5.46 -9.86
N ALA A 68 12.87 -5.03 -8.92
CA ALA A 68 12.99 -5.69 -7.62
C ALA A 68 11.68 -5.66 -6.80
N VAL A 69 10.97 -4.53 -6.79
CA VAL A 69 9.67 -4.38 -6.12
C VAL A 69 8.60 -5.26 -6.78
N GLU A 70 8.54 -5.29 -8.11
CA GLU A 70 7.57 -6.12 -8.85
C GLU A 70 7.84 -7.62 -8.67
N GLN A 71 9.10 -8.05 -8.64
CA GLN A 71 9.45 -9.44 -8.37
C GLN A 71 9.03 -9.84 -6.95
N HIS A 72 9.32 -9.02 -5.94
CA HIS A 72 8.88 -9.32 -4.57
C HIS A 72 7.35 -9.40 -4.47
N ALA A 73 6.61 -8.47 -5.09
CA ALA A 73 5.15 -8.52 -5.13
C ALA A 73 4.63 -9.83 -5.75
N GLN A 74 5.26 -10.31 -6.83
CA GLN A 74 4.89 -11.58 -7.45
C GLN A 74 5.16 -12.79 -6.55
N GLU A 75 6.29 -12.81 -5.84
CA GLU A 75 6.64 -13.87 -4.88
C GLU A 75 5.67 -13.93 -3.71
N GLU A 76 5.21 -12.78 -3.21
CA GLU A 76 4.19 -12.66 -2.16
C GLU A 76 2.75 -12.88 -2.67
N GLY A 77 2.57 -13.13 -3.98
CA GLY A 77 1.26 -13.31 -4.60
C GLY A 77 0.39 -12.04 -4.61
N LEU A 78 1.01 -10.86 -4.52
CA LEU A 78 0.35 -9.57 -4.52
C LEU A 78 0.19 -9.04 -5.96
N ILE A 79 -1.00 -8.52 -6.25
CA ILE A 79 -1.25 -7.79 -7.50
C ILE A 79 -1.09 -6.30 -7.21
N THR A 80 -0.01 -5.71 -7.70
CA THR A 80 0.23 -4.27 -7.64
C THR A 80 -0.57 -3.56 -8.73
N ASN A 81 -1.41 -2.59 -8.34
CA ASN A 81 -2.09 -1.72 -9.28
C ASN A 81 -1.20 -0.50 -9.57
N GLN A 82 -0.52 -0.50 -10.71
CA GLN A 82 0.39 0.58 -11.10
C GLN A 82 -0.30 1.96 -11.21
N ASN A 83 -1.63 2.02 -11.35
CA ASN A 83 -2.35 3.30 -11.39
C ASN A 83 -2.42 3.98 -10.01
N LEU A 84 -2.07 3.26 -8.94
CA LEU A 84 -2.08 3.77 -7.56
C LEU A 84 -0.67 4.13 -7.08
N ILE A 85 0.33 4.08 -7.96
CA ILE A 85 1.74 4.26 -7.63
C ILE A 85 2.32 5.33 -8.54
N GLU A 86 2.70 6.47 -7.96
CA GLU A 86 3.54 7.46 -8.65
C GLU A 86 5.00 7.27 -8.24
N GLU A 87 5.88 7.08 -9.22
CA GLU A 87 7.30 6.81 -9.00
C GLU A 87 8.16 8.00 -9.44
N ARG A 88 9.10 8.44 -8.59
CA ARG A 88 10.04 9.53 -8.91
C ARG A 88 11.46 9.23 -8.43
N PRO A 89 12.50 9.43 -9.27
CA PRO A 89 13.87 9.39 -8.81
C PRO A 89 14.17 10.61 -7.92
N GLY A 90 15.04 10.43 -6.95
CA GLY A 90 15.42 11.45 -5.98
C GLY A 90 16.87 11.33 -5.52
N ASN A 91 17.34 12.39 -4.87
CA ASN A 91 18.66 12.45 -4.25
C ASN A 91 18.48 12.64 -2.74
N VAL A 92 18.84 11.63 -1.96
CA VAL A 92 18.84 11.68 -0.50
C VAL A 92 20.27 11.53 -0.01
N GLY A 93 20.87 12.60 0.51
CA GLY A 93 22.23 12.56 1.05
C GLY A 93 23.31 12.17 0.03
N GLY A 94 23.12 12.50 -1.25
CA GLY A 94 24.03 12.12 -2.34
C GLY A 94 23.79 10.71 -2.89
N LYS A 95 22.78 9.99 -2.38
CA LYS A 95 22.40 8.65 -2.81
C LYS A 95 21.17 8.67 -3.69
N PHE A 96 21.13 7.74 -4.63
CA PHE A 96 19.95 7.50 -5.44
C PHE A 96 18.82 6.98 -4.55
N ALA A 97 17.67 7.64 -4.65
CA ALA A 97 16.44 7.26 -3.99
C ALA A 97 15.31 7.11 -5.01
N ALA A 98 14.40 6.17 -4.77
CA ALA A 98 13.15 6.05 -5.50
C ALA A 98 12.00 6.38 -4.54
N THR A 99 11.19 7.36 -4.89
CA THR A 99 10.00 7.75 -4.11
C THR A 99 8.76 7.18 -4.77
N TYR A 100 7.91 6.53 -3.98
CA TYR A 100 6.65 5.95 -4.38
C TYR A 100 5.53 6.60 -3.58
N ALA A 101 4.58 7.25 -4.24
CA ALA A 101 3.33 7.67 -3.63
C ALA A 101 2.27 6.60 -3.89
N VAL A 102 1.74 6.01 -2.83
CA VAL A 102 0.77 4.89 -2.87
C VAL A 102 -0.54 5.35 -2.26
N VAL A 103 -1.66 5.13 -2.96
CA VAL A 103 -3.00 5.46 -2.45
C VAL A 103 -3.82 4.19 -2.18
N ASP A 104 -4.78 4.28 -1.25
CA ASP A 104 -5.69 3.18 -0.86
C ASP A 104 -4.94 1.97 -0.29
N VAL A 105 -4.01 2.21 0.65
CA VAL A 105 -3.12 1.20 1.21
C VAL A 105 -3.31 1.02 2.73
N GLU A 106 -3.22 -0.23 3.19
CA GLU A 106 -3.17 -0.55 4.61
C GLU A 106 -1.72 -0.42 5.12
N CYS A 107 -1.45 0.55 6.00
CA CYS A 107 -0.09 0.93 6.42
C CYS A 107 0.73 -0.26 6.98
N ASP A 108 0.13 -1.13 7.79
CA ASP A 108 0.83 -2.27 8.40
C ASP A 108 1.20 -3.33 7.36
N GLN A 109 0.32 -3.57 6.39
CA GLN A 109 0.60 -4.48 5.28
C GLN A 109 1.71 -3.93 4.39
N LEU A 110 1.69 -2.62 4.13
CA LEU A 110 2.73 -1.93 3.38
C LEU A 110 4.10 -2.01 4.08
N LYS A 111 4.15 -1.72 5.39
CA LYS A 111 5.39 -1.81 6.19
C LYS A 111 5.98 -3.22 6.15
N ASN A 112 5.16 -4.26 6.30
CA ASN A 112 5.62 -5.64 6.24
C ASN A 112 6.16 -6.03 4.86
N PHE A 113 5.45 -5.64 3.79
CA PHE A 113 5.89 -5.85 2.42
C PHE A 113 7.23 -5.16 2.13
N ILE A 114 7.37 -3.90 2.55
CA ILE A 114 8.59 -3.12 2.34
C ILE A 114 9.77 -3.68 3.12
N MET A 115 9.54 -4.15 4.34
CA MET A 115 10.57 -4.80 5.15
C MET A 115 11.10 -6.06 4.44
N GLY A 116 10.22 -6.88 3.87
CA GLY A 116 10.61 -8.02 3.03
C GLY A 116 11.43 -7.60 1.81
N ALA A 117 11.00 -6.56 1.08
CA ALA A 117 11.72 -6.02 -0.06
C ALA A 117 13.14 -5.56 0.31
N LYS A 118 13.30 -4.90 1.48
CA LYS A 118 14.59 -4.46 1.99
C LYS A 118 15.52 -5.65 2.27
N GLU A 119 15.03 -6.66 3.00
CA GLU A 119 15.85 -7.80 3.41
C GLU A 119 16.39 -8.62 2.24
N MET A 120 15.67 -8.66 1.12
CA MET A 120 16.09 -9.42 -0.06
C MET A 120 16.96 -8.61 -1.04
N SER A 121 17.03 -7.29 -0.87
CA SER A 121 17.66 -6.39 -1.85
C SER A 121 18.90 -5.73 -1.27
N PRO A 122 20.12 -6.28 -1.52
CA PRO A 122 21.36 -5.76 -0.94
C PRO A 122 21.75 -4.37 -1.49
N ILE A 123 21.07 -3.88 -2.52
CA ILE A 123 21.27 -2.53 -3.06
C ILE A 123 20.54 -1.46 -2.24
N ILE A 124 19.53 -1.86 -1.45
CA ILE A 124 18.75 -0.96 -0.61
C ILE A 124 19.52 -0.72 0.69
N HIS A 125 19.74 0.56 1.00
CA HIS A 125 20.40 0.98 2.24
C HIS A 125 19.38 1.10 3.38
N PHE A 126 18.35 1.92 3.18
CA PHE A 126 17.23 2.05 4.10
C PHE A 126 15.98 2.45 3.33
N ILE A 127 14.82 2.23 3.96
CA ILE A 127 13.54 2.65 3.42
C ILE A 127 12.84 3.50 4.46
N THR A 128 12.30 4.63 4.03
CA THR A 128 11.43 5.48 4.83
C THR A 128 9.99 5.29 4.36
N VAL A 129 9.08 5.03 5.29
CA VAL A 129 7.64 4.89 5.03
C VAL A 129 6.93 5.94 5.85
N THR A 130 6.21 6.83 5.17
CA THR A 130 5.31 7.82 5.76
C THR A 130 3.90 7.38 5.49
N CYS A 131 3.13 7.07 6.53
CA CYS A 131 1.74 6.63 6.41
C CYS A 131 0.92 7.32 7.49
N ASP A 132 -0.20 7.96 7.12
CA ASP A 132 -1.06 8.73 8.05
C ASP A 132 -0.30 9.79 8.88
N GLY A 133 0.79 10.33 8.31
CA GLY A 133 1.66 11.32 8.96
C GLY A 133 2.69 10.72 9.93
N GLU A 134 2.73 9.40 10.11
CA GLU A 134 3.76 8.70 10.87
C GLU A 134 4.89 8.22 9.94
N GLU A 135 6.10 8.68 10.23
CA GLU A 135 7.31 8.27 9.53
C GLU A 135 8.00 7.11 10.26
N THR A 136 8.34 6.05 9.52
CA THR A 136 9.13 4.92 9.99
C THR A 136 10.29 4.70 9.04
N THR A 137 11.53 4.71 9.55
CA THR A 137 12.72 4.32 8.79
C THR A 137 13.14 2.91 9.19
N MET A 138 13.36 2.06 8.19
CA MET A 138 13.70 0.65 8.38
C MET A 138 14.93 0.25 7.58
#